data_AF-A0A8T7HHJ7-F1
#
_entry.id   AF-A0A8T7HHJ7-F1
#
_cell.length_a   1.000
_cell.length_b   1.000
_cell.length_c   1.000
_cell.angle_alpha   90.00
_cell.angle_beta   90.00
_cell.angle_gamma   90.00
#
_symmetry.space_group_name_H-M   'P 1'
#
loop_
_entity.id
_entity.type
_entity.pdbx_description
1 polymer ?
#
loop_
_entity_poly.entity_id
_entity_poly.type
_entity_poly.pdbx_seq_one_letter_code
_entity_poly.pdbx_strand_id
1 'polypeptide(L)'
;MRKLITRRGYSVLSSLFVFVTISIIASEFIFLTISMFIFSIFLVELLIFIFSVRELSSVKIIREISRRRLFVGDIISSSLVIQNDGYRTIGLLKLSKDVPEEFQSLEDVSPHTINFIPGEKIRFEYKLEALQMGRINFGKLELNLFDKFGLFYKTREVNNKDLVSVLPDVRIGRGRIDESVQIGSLSSTTRSDPLGSDFAGIREYISGDEYRRIAWKYMAKSSNQEPRIKQFDLDQRIDVNLVILNSKSMNDGSIGERKLDSVIQAAITISSVVDNAGGRFKVIFSNNNIPKTISGNQYELCNNIYQIKAESSFNPQTLINHAITYADPSSIFLFVVDSPFPEDIEMDNFKRLFNKNLVNLFFLDTTSYISTKNNSKLQQNISVLFENERKHLQKQLDIGRQKRFRVDLCTKDNISKKILESFSRIQILNE
;
A
#
# COMPACT_ATOMS: atom_id res chain seq x y z
N MET A 1 0.26 25.60 -18.41
CA MET A 1 -0.49 25.78 -19.66
C MET A 1 -0.16 24.64 -20.62
N ARG A 2 -1.01 23.60 -20.71
CA ARG A 2 -0.84 22.51 -21.70
C ARG A 2 -0.95 23.13 -23.11
N LYS A 3 0.03 22.84 -23.99
CA LYS A 3 0.15 23.42 -25.34
C LYS A 3 -1.11 23.16 -26.16
N LEU A 4 -1.65 24.21 -26.79
CA LEU A 4 -2.80 24.14 -27.70
C LEU A 4 -2.43 23.62 -29.09
N ILE A 5 -1.17 23.81 -29.51
CA ILE A 5 -0.67 23.43 -30.83
C ILE A 5 0.22 22.19 -30.70
N THR A 6 -0.01 21.18 -31.53
CA THR A 6 0.78 19.95 -31.56
C THR A 6 2.07 20.15 -32.35
N ARG A 7 2.98 19.16 -32.31
CA ARG A 7 4.19 19.17 -33.15
C ARG A 7 3.84 19.29 -34.65
N ARG A 8 2.74 18.67 -35.10
CA ARG A 8 2.24 18.78 -36.47
C ARG A 8 1.76 20.20 -36.78
N GLY A 9 1.04 20.82 -35.85
CA GLY A 9 0.61 22.22 -35.99
C GLY A 9 1.80 23.18 -36.16
N TYR A 10 2.88 22.99 -35.39
CA TYR A 10 4.11 23.75 -35.58
C TYR A 10 4.81 23.47 -36.91
N SER A 11 4.79 22.23 -37.41
CA SER A 11 5.32 21.90 -38.74
C SER A 11 4.54 22.59 -39.86
N VAL A 12 3.21 22.64 -39.78
CA VAL A 12 2.37 23.36 -40.74
C VAL A 12 2.66 24.86 -40.68
N LEU A 13 2.73 25.44 -39.48
CA LEU A 13 3.03 26.87 -39.32
C LEU A 13 4.43 27.21 -39.85
N SER A 14 5.42 26.35 -39.61
CA SER A 14 6.77 26.52 -40.15
C SER A 14 6.78 26.43 -41.68
N SER A 15 6.02 25.51 -42.27
CA SER A 15 5.94 25.37 -43.73
C SER A 15 5.35 26.62 -44.38
N LEU A 16 4.34 27.24 -43.73
CA LEU A 16 3.77 28.50 -44.16
C LEU A 16 4.84 29.60 -44.22
N PHE A 17 5.65 29.76 -43.16
CA PHE A 17 6.73 30.76 -43.16
C PHE A 17 7.77 30.49 -44.25
N VAL A 18 8.11 29.22 -44.50
CA VAL A 18 9.06 28.84 -45.57
C VAL A 18 8.52 29.17 -46.95
N PHE A 19 7.24 28.91 -47.23
CA PHE A 19 6.65 29.26 -48.54
C PHE A 19 6.56 30.79 -48.74
N VAL A 20 6.29 31.54 -47.68
CA VAL A 20 6.29 33.02 -47.73
C VAL A 20 7.70 33.54 -48.02
N THR A 21 8.75 33.02 -47.37
CA THR A 21 10.13 33.46 -47.62
C THR A 21 10.60 33.09 -49.02
N ILE A 22 10.27 31.89 -49.51
CA ILE A 22 10.60 31.48 -50.89
C ILE A 22 9.87 32.37 -51.90
N SER A 23 8.61 32.73 -51.66
CA SER A 23 7.88 33.65 -52.55
C SER A 23 8.56 35.01 -52.66
N ILE A 24 9.03 35.57 -51.54
CA ILE A 24 9.74 36.85 -51.51
C ILE A 24 11.09 36.76 -52.23
N ILE A 25 11.85 35.69 -52.00
CA ILE A 25 13.19 35.51 -52.60
C ILE A 25 13.09 35.22 -54.10
N ALA A 26 12.21 34.31 -54.51
CA ALA A 26 12.05 33.90 -55.90
C ALA A 26 11.21 34.90 -56.70
N SER A 27 10.48 35.82 -56.05
CA SER A 27 9.51 36.73 -56.68
C SER A 27 8.41 36.01 -57.48
N GLU A 28 8.10 34.77 -57.08
CA GLU A 28 7.11 33.92 -57.72
C GLU A 28 5.79 33.92 -56.94
N PHE A 29 4.70 34.24 -57.63
CA PHE A 29 3.36 34.33 -57.04
C PHE A 29 2.80 32.96 -56.61
N ILE A 30 3.28 31.86 -57.21
CA ILE A 30 2.77 30.52 -56.91
C ILE A 30 2.96 30.16 -55.42
N PHE A 31 4.10 30.48 -54.83
CA PHE A 31 4.39 30.18 -53.41
C PHE A 31 3.55 31.02 -52.45
N LEU A 32 3.22 32.27 -52.83
CA LEU A 32 2.29 33.10 -52.06
C LEU A 32 0.90 32.47 -52.04
N THR A 33 0.40 32.03 -53.20
CA THR A 33 -0.93 31.39 -53.28
C THR A 33 -1.01 30.11 -52.44
N ILE A 34 0.04 29.27 -52.47
CA ILE A 34 0.14 28.06 -51.65
C ILE A 34 0.14 28.43 -50.15
N SER A 35 0.92 29.44 -49.74
CA SER A 35 0.96 29.87 -48.34
C SER A 35 -0.38 30.42 -47.84
N MET A 36 -1.11 31.18 -48.67
CA MET A 36 -2.46 31.67 -48.38
C MET A 36 -3.46 30.53 -48.23
N PHE A 37 -3.37 29.50 -49.07
CA PHE A 37 -4.22 28.32 -48.97
C PHE A 37 -3.96 27.53 -47.68
N ILE A 38 -2.69 27.28 -47.34
CA ILE A 38 -2.29 26.63 -46.07
C ILE A 38 -2.77 27.46 -44.87
N PHE A 39 -2.61 28.78 -44.92
CA PHE A 39 -3.08 29.68 -43.88
C PHE A 39 -4.60 29.63 -43.71
N SER A 40 -5.33 29.62 -44.83
CA SER A 40 -6.80 29.53 -44.83
C SER A 40 -7.28 28.22 -44.17
N ILE A 41 -6.71 27.08 -44.56
CA ILE A 41 -7.02 25.78 -43.92
C ILE A 41 -6.70 25.82 -42.43
N PHE A 42 -5.52 26.33 -42.05
CA PHE A 42 -5.13 26.43 -40.65
C PHE A 42 -6.08 27.29 -39.82
N LEU A 43 -6.54 28.42 -40.38
CA LEU A 43 -7.49 29.34 -39.73
C LEU A 43 -8.86 28.68 -39.58
N VAL A 44 -9.36 28.02 -40.63
CA VAL A 44 -10.63 27.29 -40.59
C VAL A 44 -10.60 26.21 -39.50
N GLU A 45 -9.55 25.40 -39.45
CA GLU A 45 -9.42 24.36 -38.42
C GLU A 45 -9.25 24.94 -37.02
N LEU A 46 -8.54 26.07 -36.89
CA LEU A 46 -8.44 26.78 -35.61
C LEU A 46 -9.82 27.24 -35.13
N LEU A 47 -10.66 27.79 -36.02
CA LEU A 47 -12.01 28.22 -35.66
C LEU A 47 -12.89 27.05 -35.23
N ILE A 48 -12.89 25.95 -36.00
CA ILE A 48 -13.62 24.72 -35.67
C ILE A 48 -13.18 24.17 -34.30
N PHE A 49 -11.87 24.17 -34.06
CA PHE A 49 -11.30 23.72 -32.80
C PHE A 49 -11.68 24.61 -31.62
N ILE A 50 -11.63 25.94 -31.77
CA ILE A 50 -12.03 26.88 -30.71
C ILE A 50 -13.51 26.68 -30.32
N PHE A 51 -14.39 26.47 -31.31
CA PHE A 51 -15.79 26.15 -31.02
C PHE A 51 -15.94 24.80 -30.31
N SER A 52 -15.22 23.78 -30.75
CA SER A 52 -15.21 22.46 -30.09
C SER A 52 -14.68 22.52 -28.66
N VAL A 53 -13.69 23.37 -28.37
CA VAL A 53 -13.16 23.59 -27.02
C VAL A 53 -14.19 24.22 -26.08
N ARG A 54 -15.07 25.11 -26.58
CA ARG A 54 -16.15 25.68 -25.77
C ARG A 54 -17.17 24.60 -25.37
N GLU A 55 -17.56 23.76 -26.33
CA GLU A 55 -18.46 22.63 -26.10
C GLU A 55 -17.81 21.49 -25.32
N LEU A 56 -16.49 21.42 -25.25
CA LEU A 56 -15.81 20.41 -24.43
C LEU A 56 -16.25 20.46 -22.95
N SER A 57 -16.72 21.62 -22.48
CA SER A 57 -17.26 21.81 -21.12
C SER A 57 -18.67 21.23 -20.91
N SER A 58 -19.49 21.14 -21.95
CA SER A 58 -20.86 20.61 -21.92
C SER A 58 -20.90 19.08 -21.98
N VAL A 59 -19.77 18.42 -22.27
CA VAL A 59 -19.66 16.96 -22.17
C VAL A 59 -19.89 16.50 -20.73
N LYS A 60 -20.93 15.69 -20.50
CA LYS A 60 -21.16 15.01 -19.23
C LYS A 60 -20.55 13.62 -19.27
N ILE A 61 -19.92 13.26 -18.16
CA ILE A 61 -19.37 11.92 -17.96
C ILE A 61 -19.95 11.37 -16.68
N ILE A 62 -20.58 10.21 -16.79
CA ILE A 62 -21.16 9.47 -15.67
C ILE A 62 -20.49 8.11 -15.65
N ARG A 63 -19.91 7.76 -14.51
CA ARG A 63 -19.33 6.43 -14.26
C ARG A 63 -20.16 5.74 -13.21
N GLU A 64 -20.55 4.51 -13.49
CA GLU A 64 -21.22 3.61 -12.56
C GLU A 64 -20.34 2.40 -12.31
N ILE A 65 -20.18 2.05 -11.04
CA ILE A 65 -19.32 0.95 -10.61
C ILE A 65 -20.21 -0.04 -9.86
N SER A 66 -20.10 -1.32 -10.21
CA SER A 66 -20.91 -2.40 -9.61
C SER A 66 -20.77 -2.49 -8.09
N ARG A 67 -19.56 -2.30 -7.55
CA ARG A 67 -19.26 -2.42 -6.11
C ARG A 67 -18.25 -1.37 -5.67
N ARG A 68 -18.48 -0.75 -4.51
CA ARG A 68 -17.61 0.30 -3.92
C ARG A 68 -16.64 -0.20 -2.86
N ARG A 69 -16.80 -1.45 -2.43
CA ARG A 69 -15.97 -2.11 -1.44
C ARG A 69 -15.48 -3.44 -2.01
N LEU A 70 -14.19 -3.54 -2.18
CA LEU A 70 -13.52 -4.61 -2.92
C LEU A 70 -12.38 -5.16 -2.08
N PHE A 71 -11.96 -6.39 -2.37
CA PHE A 71 -10.67 -6.92 -1.95
C PHE A 71 -9.67 -6.81 -3.10
N VAL A 72 -8.39 -6.79 -2.78
CA VAL A 72 -7.33 -6.96 -3.81
C VAL A 72 -7.59 -8.26 -4.58
N GLY A 73 -7.47 -8.20 -5.91
CA GLY A 73 -7.77 -9.29 -6.85
C GLY A 73 -9.26 -9.43 -7.21
N ASP A 74 -10.17 -8.65 -6.62
CA ASP A 74 -11.57 -8.70 -7.04
C ASP A 74 -11.75 -8.03 -8.41
N ILE A 75 -12.59 -8.65 -9.24
CA ILE A 75 -12.98 -8.14 -10.56
C ILE A 75 -14.33 -7.42 -10.46
N ILE A 76 -14.39 -6.22 -11.01
CA ILE A 76 -15.59 -5.37 -11.07
C ILE A 76 -15.94 -5.00 -12.50
N SER A 77 -17.23 -4.83 -12.76
CA SER A 77 -17.71 -4.13 -13.96
C SER A 77 -17.82 -2.62 -13.69
N SER A 78 -17.35 -1.82 -14.65
CA SER A 78 -17.47 -0.37 -14.71
C SER A 78 -18.21 0.01 -15.99
N SER A 79 -19.26 0.82 -15.86
CA SER A 79 -20.01 1.41 -16.98
C SER A 79 -19.71 2.90 -17.05
N LEU A 80 -19.21 3.35 -18.19
CA LEU A 80 -18.89 4.75 -18.46
C LEU A 80 -19.84 5.28 -19.54
N VAL A 81 -20.66 6.26 -19.18
CA VAL A 81 -21.55 6.96 -20.11
C VAL A 81 -20.98 8.35 -20.37
N ILE A 82 -20.68 8.62 -21.63
CA ILE A 82 -20.29 9.95 -22.11
C ILE A 82 -21.47 10.51 -22.91
N GLN A 83 -21.81 11.77 -22.68
CA GLN A 83 -22.92 12.46 -23.34
C GLN A 83 -22.50 13.87 -23.73
N ASN A 84 -22.85 14.28 -24.96
CA ASN A 84 -22.69 15.66 -25.41
C ASN A 84 -24.00 16.42 -25.20
N ASP A 85 -24.07 17.20 -24.12
CA ASP A 85 -25.19 18.12 -23.87
C ASP A 85 -25.01 19.49 -24.56
N GLY A 86 -23.99 19.61 -25.40
CA GLY A 86 -23.74 20.79 -26.21
C GLY A 86 -24.66 20.90 -27.42
N TYR A 87 -24.59 22.04 -28.08
CA TYR A 87 -25.40 22.34 -29.28
C TYR A 87 -24.68 22.03 -30.59
N ARG A 88 -23.40 21.63 -30.53
CA ARG A 88 -22.58 21.36 -31.72
C ARG A 88 -21.84 20.04 -31.62
N THR A 89 -21.47 19.52 -32.78
CA THR A 89 -20.61 18.35 -32.89
C THR A 89 -19.24 18.69 -32.33
N ILE A 90 -18.79 17.88 -31.39
CA ILE A 90 -17.43 17.96 -30.86
C ILE A 90 -16.54 17.16 -31.80
N GLY A 91 -15.36 17.71 -32.11
CA GLY A 91 -14.33 17.02 -32.87
C GLY A 91 -13.85 15.73 -32.19
N LEU A 92 -12.67 15.28 -32.61
CA LEU A 92 -12.15 13.98 -32.24
C LEU A 92 -11.85 13.91 -30.73
N LEU A 93 -12.74 13.26 -29.96
CA LEU A 93 -12.58 13.08 -28.53
C LEU A 93 -11.90 11.73 -28.26
N LYS A 94 -10.82 11.76 -27.47
CA LYS A 94 -10.12 10.58 -26.97
C LYS A 94 -10.13 10.57 -25.45
N LEU A 95 -10.58 9.47 -24.87
CA LEU A 95 -10.44 9.18 -23.45
C LEU A 95 -9.05 8.58 -23.21
N SER A 96 -8.17 9.25 -22.46
CA SER A 96 -6.77 8.80 -22.29
C SER A 96 -6.46 8.19 -20.93
N LYS A 97 -7.06 8.71 -19.87
CA LYS A 97 -6.84 8.23 -18.51
C LYS A 97 -8.21 8.06 -17.87
N ASP A 98 -8.79 6.88 -18.05
CA ASP A 98 -10.07 6.52 -17.48
C ASP A 98 -9.90 5.58 -16.28
N VAL A 99 -9.02 4.59 -16.38
CA VAL A 99 -8.76 3.65 -15.30
C VAL A 99 -7.67 4.21 -14.37
N PRO A 100 -7.90 4.25 -13.04
CA PRO A 100 -6.85 4.55 -12.07
C PRO A 100 -5.70 3.55 -12.18
N GLU A 101 -4.46 3.97 -11.92
CA GLU A 101 -3.27 3.10 -12.04
C GLU A 101 -3.34 1.88 -11.11
N GLU A 102 -4.09 1.99 -10.00
CA GLU A 102 -4.32 0.93 -9.03
C GLU A 102 -5.24 -0.21 -9.53
N PHE A 103 -5.80 -0.06 -10.74
CA PHE A 103 -6.65 -1.05 -11.40
C PHE A 103 -6.07 -1.45 -12.75
N GLN A 104 -6.24 -2.72 -13.10
CA GLN A 104 -5.93 -3.23 -14.43
C GLN A 104 -7.21 -3.48 -15.20
N SER A 105 -7.29 -2.98 -16.43
CA SER A 105 -8.34 -3.40 -17.34
C SER A 105 -8.03 -4.80 -17.89
N LEU A 106 -9.00 -5.70 -17.78
CA LEU A 106 -8.90 -7.06 -18.34
C LEU A 106 -9.25 -7.10 -19.83
N GLU A 107 -9.89 -6.04 -20.31
CA GLU A 107 -10.24 -5.84 -21.72
C GLU A 107 -9.44 -4.67 -22.26
N ASP A 108 -8.99 -4.76 -23.50
CA ASP A 108 -8.37 -3.62 -24.19
C ASP A 108 -9.41 -2.50 -24.30
N VAL A 109 -9.33 -1.53 -23.39
CA VAL A 109 -10.06 -0.27 -23.53
C VAL A 109 -9.41 0.47 -24.69
N SER A 110 -9.84 0.15 -25.91
CA SER A 110 -9.37 0.86 -27.08
C SER A 110 -9.63 2.36 -26.86
N PRO A 111 -8.69 3.25 -27.20
CA PRO A 111 -8.90 4.68 -27.06
C PRO A 111 -10.00 5.09 -28.03
N HIS A 112 -11.24 5.12 -27.54
CA HIS A 112 -12.40 5.46 -28.35
C HIS A 112 -12.22 6.88 -28.86
N THR A 113 -12.17 6.95 -30.18
CA THR A 113 -11.94 8.17 -30.93
C THR A 113 -13.26 8.47 -31.63
N ILE A 114 -14.03 9.41 -31.07
CA ILE A 114 -15.42 9.61 -31.48
C ILE A 114 -15.63 11.07 -31.87
N ASN A 115 -16.34 11.27 -32.98
CA ASN A 115 -16.96 12.55 -33.30
C ASN A 115 -18.34 12.57 -32.65
N PHE A 116 -18.56 13.46 -31.70
CA PHE A 116 -19.72 13.41 -30.81
C PHE A 116 -20.78 14.41 -31.26
N ILE A 117 -21.89 13.94 -31.82
CA ILE A 117 -23.00 14.77 -32.28
C ILE A 117 -23.78 15.31 -31.06
N PRO A 118 -24.45 16.47 -31.15
CA PRO A 118 -25.33 16.95 -30.07
C PRO A 118 -26.36 15.90 -29.63
N GLY A 119 -26.47 15.67 -28.32
CA GLY A 119 -27.41 14.72 -27.72
C GLY A 119 -27.01 13.25 -27.84
N GLU A 120 -25.91 12.94 -28.55
CA GLU A 120 -25.39 11.57 -28.63
C GLU A 120 -25.01 11.06 -27.23
N LYS A 121 -25.15 9.76 -27.03
CA LYS A 121 -24.80 9.07 -25.78
C LYS A 121 -24.08 7.79 -26.15
N ILE A 122 -22.90 7.60 -25.56
CA ILE A 122 -22.12 6.39 -25.77
C ILE A 122 -21.81 5.78 -24.42
N ARG A 123 -22.04 4.46 -24.34
CA ARG A 123 -21.78 3.66 -23.15
C ARG A 123 -20.65 2.69 -23.43
N PHE A 124 -19.69 2.65 -22.52
CA PHE A 124 -18.61 1.67 -22.47
C PHE A 124 -18.79 0.82 -21.23
N GLU A 125 -18.74 -0.49 -21.40
CA GLU A 125 -18.72 -1.45 -20.30
C GLU A 125 -17.43 -2.22 -20.38
N TYR A 126 -16.71 -2.31 -19.26
CA TYR A 126 -15.45 -3.03 -19.19
C TYR A 126 -15.21 -3.56 -17.78
N LYS A 127 -14.35 -4.57 -17.69
CA LYS A 127 -13.97 -5.23 -16.44
C LYS A 127 -12.62 -4.74 -15.95
N LEU A 128 -12.57 -4.43 -14.66
CA LEU A 128 -11.36 -3.98 -13.96
C LEU A 128 -11.03 -4.93 -12.83
N GLU A 129 -9.75 -5.21 -12.65
CA GLU A 129 -9.20 -5.95 -11.51
C GLU A 129 -8.51 -4.98 -10.54
N ALA A 130 -8.81 -5.11 -9.25
CA ALA A 130 -8.19 -4.30 -8.20
C ALA A 130 -6.78 -4.82 -7.87
N LEU A 131 -5.74 -4.09 -8.27
CA LEU A 131 -4.35 -4.51 -8.02
C LEU A 131 -3.82 -4.05 -6.67
N GLN A 132 -4.23 -2.86 -6.23
CA GLN A 132 -3.65 -2.21 -5.05
C GLN A 132 -4.73 -1.82 -4.05
N MET A 133 -4.46 -2.03 -2.75
CA MET A 133 -5.37 -1.60 -1.70
C MET A 133 -5.27 -0.11 -1.39
N GLY A 134 -6.35 0.45 -0.87
CA GLY A 134 -6.46 1.86 -0.51
C GLY A 134 -7.82 2.45 -0.83
N ARG A 135 -7.94 3.77 -0.61
CA ARG A 135 -9.08 4.57 -1.08
C ARG A 135 -8.73 5.21 -2.42
N ILE A 136 -9.28 4.66 -3.50
CA ILE A 136 -8.95 5.03 -4.88
C ILE A 136 -10.09 5.87 -5.45
N ASN A 137 -9.74 6.97 -6.12
CA ASN A 137 -10.73 7.86 -6.73
C ASN A 137 -10.90 7.55 -8.22
N PHE A 138 -12.04 6.98 -8.56
CA PHE A 138 -12.48 6.70 -9.94
C PHE A 138 -13.04 7.93 -10.66
N GLY A 139 -13.30 9.02 -9.95
CA GLY A 139 -13.89 10.22 -10.55
C GLY A 139 -12.89 11.08 -11.32
N LYS A 140 -11.60 10.72 -11.34
CA LYS A 140 -10.57 11.42 -12.12
C LYS A 140 -10.51 10.83 -13.53
N LEU A 141 -10.84 11.66 -14.53
CA LEU A 141 -10.82 11.27 -15.94
C LEU A 141 -10.13 12.35 -16.77
N GLU A 142 -9.38 11.94 -17.79
CA GLU A 142 -8.80 12.86 -18.78
C GLU A 142 -9.46 12.68 -20.15
N LEU A 143 -10.11 13.75 -20.62
CA LEU A 143 -10.63 13.87 -21.97
C LEU A 143 -9.67 14.71 -22.81
N ASN A 144 -9.29 14.17 -23.97
CA ASN A 144 -8.46 14.86 -24.93
C ASN A 144 -9.22 15.14 -26.21
N LEU A 145 -9.33 16.41 -26.53
CA LEU A 145 -9.90 16.88 -27.78
C LEU A 145 -8.79 17.11 -28.80
N PHE A 146 -8.97 16.55 -29.99
CA PHE A 146 -8.13 16.77 -31.15
C PHE A 146 -8.96 17.32 -32.30
N ASP A 147 -8.29 18.08 -33.15
CA ASP A 147 -8.81 18.37 -34.49
C ASP A 147 -8.56 17.19 -35.46
N LYS A 148 -9.29 17.11 -36.58
CA LYS A 148 -9.18 16.07 -37.62
C LYS A 148 -7.76 15.91 -38.16
N PHE A 149 -7.03 17.01 -38.34
CA PHE A 149 -5.64 16.97 -38.81
C PHE A 149 -4.63 16.82 -37.66
N GLY A 150 -5.10 16.83 -36.41
CA GLY A 150 -4.27 16.75 -35.21
C GLY A 150 -3.35 17.96 -35.05
N LEU A 151 -3.71 19.12 -35.58
CA LEU A 151 -2.95 20.37 -35.47
C LEU A 151 -3.06 20.99 -34.07
N PHE A 152 -4.24 20.82 -33.46
CA PHE A 152 -4.58 21.36 -32.16
C PHE A 152 -4.93 20.25 -31.16
N TYR A 153 -4.71 20.55 -29.89
CA TYR A 153 -4.94 19.63 -28.78
C TYR A 153 -5.40 20.38 -27.52
N LYS A 154 -6.41 19.85 -26.85
CA LYS A 154 -6.86 20.36 -25.55
C LYS A 154 -7.23 19.21 -24.64
N THR A 155 -6.68 19.22 -23.43
CA THR A 155 -7.12 18.30 -22.36
C THR A 155 -8.12 19.00 -21.44
N ARG A 156 -9.20 18.28 -21.12
CA ARG A 156 -10.10 18.57 -20.01
C ARG A 156 -9.95 17.47 -18.98
N GLU A 157 -9.55 17.86 -17.77
CA GLU A 157 -9.54 16.98 -16.61
C GLU A 157 -10.90 17.09 -15.91
N VAL A 158 -11.56 15.95 -15.72
CA VAL A 158 -12.77 15.84 -14.91
C VAL A 158 -12.36 15.27 -13.56
N ASN A 159 -12.62 16.03 -12.50
CA ASN A 159 -12.22 15.70 -11.14
C ASN A 159 -13.46 15.52 -10.26
N ASN A 160 -14.16 14.39 -10.43
CA ASN A 160 -15.24 14.00 -9.54
C ASN A 160 -14.68 13.26 -8.32
N LYS A 161 -15.42 13.31 -7.21
CA LYS A 161 -15.13 12.50 -6.02
C LYS A 161 -15.96 11.24 -6.08
N ASP A 162 -15.38 10.17 -6.61
CA ASP A 162 -16.00 8.86 -6.67
C ASP A 162 -15.06 7.82 -6.07
N LEU A 163 -15.18 7.60 -4.76
CA LEU A 163 -14.23 6.80 -3.98
C LEU A 163 -14.67 5.34 -3.91
N VAL A 164 -13.72 4.45 -4.18
CA VAL A 164 -13.82 2.99 -3.99
C VAL A 164 -12.78 2.58 -2.95
N SER A 165 -13.18 1.71 -2.02
CA SER A 165 -12.28 1.15 -1.01
C SER A 165 -11.86 -0.25 -1.41
N VAL A 166 -10.56 -0.45 -1.62
CA VAL A 166 -9.95 -1.75 -1.85
C VAL A 166 -9.25 -2.18 -0.56
N LEU A 167 -9.66 -3.31 -0.01
CA LEU A 167 -9.21 -3.90 1.25
C LEU A 167 -8.19 -5.02 1.00
N PRO A 168 -7.29 -5.30 1.95
CA PRO A 168 -6.38 -6.45 1.86
C PRO A 168 -7.14 -7.77 1.76
N ASP A 169 -6.58 -8.73 1.02
CA ASP A 169 -7.25 -10.01 0.79
C ASP A 169 -7.17 -10.91 2.03
N VAL A 170 -8.30 -11.08 2.71
CA VAL A 170 -8.44 -11.97 3.88
C VAL A 170 -8.36 -13.46 3.52
N ARG A 171 -8.55 -13.84 2.25
CA ARG A 171 -8.56 -15.25 1.78
C ARG A 171 -7.14 -15.85 1.79
N ILE A 172 -6.13 -15.05 1.44
CA ILE A 172 -4.73 -15.49 1.31
C ILE A 172 -4.18 -16.00 2.66
N GLY A 173 -4.63 -15.43 3.77
CA GLY A 173 -4.18 -15.82 5.10
C GLY A 173 -4.53 -17.26 5.48
N ARG A 174 -5.65 -17.80 4.97
CA ARG A 174 -6.09 -19.17 5.32
C ARG A 174 -5.31 -20.28 4.63
N GLY A 175 -4.76 -20.04 3.44
CA GLY A 175 -4.08 -21.06 2.63
C GLY A 175 -2.55 -21.15 2.80
N ARG A 176 -1.93 -20.17 3.47
CA ARG A 176 -0.47 -20.08 3.67
C ARG A 176 0.01 -20.52 5.06
N ILE A 177 -0.92 -20.80 5.96
CA ILE A 177 -0.59 -21.29 7.29
C ILE A 177 -0.58 -22.81 7.17
N ASP A 178 0.61 -23.41 7.19
CA ASP A 178 0.73 -24.86 7.33
C ASP A 178 -0.05 -25.28 8.60
N GLU A 179 -0.82 -26.36 8.52
CA GLU A 179 -1.52 -26.96 9.67
C GLU A 179 -0.58 -27.29 10.85
N SER A 180 0.74 -27.25 10.64
CA SER A 180 1.78 -27.40 11.67
C SER A 180 1.90 -26.20 12.61
N VAL A 181 1.42 -25.01 12.23
CA VAL A 181 1.20 -23.89 13.17
C VAL A 181 -0.15 -24.11 13.84
N GLN A 182 -0.34 -25.27 14.47
CA GLN A 182 -1.53 -25.56 15.25
C GLN A 182 -1.48 -24.73 16.54
N ILE A 183 -2.47 -23.86 16.64
CA ILE A 183 -2.67 -22.76 17.61
C ILE A 183 -3.08 -23.29 19.01
N GLY A 184 -2.56 -24.45 19.41
CA GLY A 184 -2.74 -25.00 20.77
C GLY A 184 -1.65 -24.59 21.75
N SER A 185 -0.56 -23.97 21.27
CA SER A 185 0.68 -23.83 22.04
C SER A 185 1.13 -22.39 22.28
N LEU A 186 0.40 -21.39 21.80
CA LEU A 186 0.57 -19.99 22.22
C LEU A 186 0.05 -19.82 23.67
N SER A 187 0.43 -20.73 24.58
CA SER A 187 0.34 -20.53 26.03
C SER A 187 1.50 -19.63 26.42
N SER A 188 1.23 -18.53 27.12
CA SER A 188 2.28 -17.60 27.53
C SER A 188 3.29 -18.30 28.45
N THR A 189 4.50 -18.53 27.93
CA THR A 189 5.62 -19.09 28.70
C THR A 189 6.67 -18.02 29.03
N THR A 190 6.37 -16.73 28.82
CA THR A 190 7.20 -15.64 29.32
C THR A 190 7.28 -15.71 30.83
N ARG A 191 8.40 -16.20 31.35
CA ARG A 191 8.78 -16.14 32.76
C ARG A 191 8.58 -14.72 33.28
N SER A 192 7.64 -14.56 34.21
CA SER A 192 7.70 -13.49 35.20
C SER A 192 7.07 -13.97 36.51
N ASP A 193 7.71 -13.55 37.60
CA ASP A 193 7.38 -13.88 38.99
C ASP A 193 5.86 -13.77 39.30
N PRO A 194 5.35 -14.58 40.25
CA PRO A 194 3.92 -14.78 40.50
C PRO A 194 3.31 -13.67 41.37
N LEU A 195 3.54 -12.39 41.05
CA LEU A 195 2.95 -11.27 41.78
C LEU A 195 1.63 -10.76 41.20
N GLY A 196 1.09 -11.40 40.14
CA GLY A 196 -0.15 -10.96 39.49
C GLY A 196 -0.99 -12.07 38.86
N SER A 197 -0.85 -13.31 39.34
CA SER A 197 -1.62 -14.46 38.85
C SER A 197 -2.79 -14.77 39.79
N ASP A 198 -3.98 -14.98 39.24
CA ASP A 198 -5.16 -15.33 40.03
C ASP A 198 -5.03 -16.77 40.56
N PHE A 199 -5.47 -16.99 41.79
CA PHE A 199 -5.43 -18.30 42.43
C PHE A 199 -6.38 -19.28 41.71
N ALA A 200 -5.83 -20.27 41.02
CA ALA A 200 -6.61 -21.28 40.31
C ALA A 200 -7.03 -22.44 41.23
N GLY A 201 -6.18 -22.81 42.18
CA GLY A 201 -6.48 -23.94 43.06
C GLY A 201 -5.29 -24.43 43.87
N ILE A 202 -5.45 -25.63 44.44
CA ILE A 202 -4.42 -26.29 45.23
C ILE A 202 -4.28 -27.72 44.71
N ARG A 203 -3.07 -28.12 44.35
CA ARG A 203 -2.73 -29.49 43.95
C ARG A 203 -1.75 -30.15 44.91
N GLU A 204 -1.57 -31.46 44.77
CA GLU A 204 -0.53 -32.21 45.48
C GLU A 204 0.87 -31.76 45.05
N TYR A 205 1.78 -31.72 46.02
CA TYR A 205 3.19 -31.41 45.80
C TYR A 205 3.86 -32.54 45.00
N ILE A 206 4.67 -32.16 44.01
CA ILE A 206 5.50 -33.09 43.24
C ILE A 206 6.95 -32.68 43.44
N SER A 207 7.84 -33.68 43.55
CA SER A 207 9.28 -33.46 43.67
C SER A 207 9.81 -32.58 42.53
N GLY A 208 10.40 -31.44 42.88
CA GLY A 208 10.87 -30.42 41.94
C GLY A 208 10.10 -29.10 42.02
N ASP A 209 8.95 -29.09 42.68
CA ASP A 209 8.20 -27.86 42.90
C ASP A 209 8.85 -26.93 43.94
N GLU A 210 8.65 -25.62 43.75
CA GLU A 210 9.18 -24.59 44.64
C GLU A 210 8.51 -24.57 46.03
N TYR A 211 9.33 -24.68 47.07
CA TYR A 211 8.89 -24.65 48.47
C TYR A 211 8.14 -23.36 48.86
N ARG A 212 8.41 -22.23 48.20
CA ARG A 212 7.72 -20.95 48.45
C ARG A 212 6.24 -20.97 48.07
N ARG A 213 5.83 -21.88 47.18
CA ARG A 213 4.45 -22.01 46.69
C ARG A 213 3.61 -23.01 47.50
N ILE A 214 4.18 -23.61 48.54
CA ILE A 214 3.46 -24.51 49.43
C ILE A 214 2.35 -23.75 50.17
N ALA A 215 1.14 -24.29 50.14
CA ALA A 215 -0.02 -23.76 50.83
C ALA A 215 0.02 -24.17 52.32
N TRP A 216 0.96 -23.62 53.09
CA TRP A 216 1.20 -24.00 54.50
C TRP A 216 -0.08 -23.99 55.37
N LYS A 217 -0.95 -22.99 55.19
CA LYS A 217 -2.22 -22.89 55.92
C LYS A 217 -3.22 -24.01 55.57
N TYR A 218 -3.17 -24.50 54.33
CA TYR A 218 -4.01 -25.60 53.87
C TYR A 218 -3.46 -26.94 54.38
N MET A 219 -2.14 -27.14 54.28
CA MET A 219 -1.43 -28.30 54.81
C MET A 219 -1.71 -28.49 56.31
N ALA A 220 -1.64 -27.42 57.10
CA ALA A 220 -1.89 -27.45 58.56
C ALA A 220 -3.32 -27.85 58.95
N LYS A 221 -4.29 -27.75 58.02
CA LYS A 221 -5.70 -28.13 58.26
C LYS A 221 -6.04 -29.53 57.73
N SER A 222 -5.16 -30.16 56.96
CA SER A 222 -5.39 -31.48 56.37
C SER A 222 -5.00 -32.58 57.36
N SER A 223 -5.82 -33.62 57.50
CA SER A 223 -5.58 -34.75 58.42
C SER A 223 -4.27 -35.50 58.12
N ASN A 224 -3.86 -35.52 56.85
CA ASN A 224 -2.70 -36.29 56.39
C ASN A 224 -1.41 -35.44 56.33
N GLN A 225 -1.48 -34.13 56.60
CA GLN A 225 -0.34 -33.19 56.55
C GLN A 225 0.48 -33.22 55.25
N GLU A 226 -0.09 -33.72 54.16
CA GLU A 226 0.60 -33.81 52.87
C GLU A 226 0.84 -32.41 52.27
N PRO A 227 2.06 -32.15 51.76
CA PRO A 227 2.38 -30.88 51.15
C PRO A 227 1.53 -30.67 49.90
N ARG A 228 0.90 -29.49 49.81
CA ARG A 228 0.11 -29.07 48.66
C ARG A 228 0.57 -27.71 48.17
N ILE A 229 0.48 -27.49 46.87
CA ILE A 229 0.97 -26.29 46.19
C ILE A 229 -0.18 -25.46 45.67
N LYS A 230 -0.05 -24.14 45.84
CA LYS A 230 -0.94 -23.17 45.19
C LYS A 230 -0.68 -23.18 43.68
N GLN A 231 -1.71 -23.50 42.92
CA GLN A 231 -1.76 -23.25 41.49
C GLN A 231 -2.31 -21.86 41.25
N PHE A 232 -1.69 -21.16 40.32
CA PHE A 232 -2.18 -19.89 39.83
C PHE A 232 -2.45 -20.04 38.34
N ASP A 233 -3.60 -19.57 37.90
CA ASP A 233 -3.90 -19.48 36.48
C ASP A 233 -3.26 -18.20 35.95
N LEU A 234 -2.53 -18.37 34.86
CA LEU A 234 -2.05 -17.27 34.06
C LEU A 234 -3.17 -16.96 33.06
N ASP A 235 -4.09 -16.06 33.41
CA ASP A 235 -5.02 -15.47 32.45
C ASP A 235 -4.28 -14.44 31.56
N GLN A 236 -3.14 -14.86 31.01
CA GLN A 236 -2.29 -14.03 30.18
C GLN A 236 -2.74 -14.17 28.73
N ARG A 237 -3.64 -13.28 28.34
CA ARG A 237 -3.93 -13.03 26.93
C ARG A 237 -2.65 -12.57 26.24
N ILE A 238 -2.31 -13.21 25.12
CA ILE A 238 -1.17 -12.79 24.33
C ILE A 238 -1.51 -11.47 23.65
N ASP A 239 -0.76 -10.43 24.00
CA ASP A 239 -0.87 -9.13 23.37
C ASP A 239 0.23 -8.95 22.34
N VAL A 240 -0.13 -8.95 21.06
CA VAL A 240 0.80 -8.73 19.95
C VAL A 240 0.63 -7.32 19.41
N ASN A 241 1.70 -6.53 19.47
CA ASN A 241 1.77 -5.18 18.93
C ASN A 241 2.64 -5.16 17.67
N LEU A 242 2.03 -5.07 16.50
CA LEU A 242 2.73 -4.82 15.24
C LEU A 242 2.95 -3.32 15.08
N VAL A 243 4.20 -2.88 15.07
CA VAL A 243 4.58 -1.48 14.87
C VAL A 243 5.14 -1.31 13.47
N ILE A 244 4.46 -0.53 12.64
CA ILE A 244 4.86 -0.26 11.25
C ILE A 244 5.55 1.10 11.20
N LEU A 245 6.85 1.12 10.92
CA LEU A 245 7.57 2.36 10.62
C LEU A 245 7.21 2.83 9.21
N ASN A 246 6.08 3.51 9.06
CA ASN A 246 5.49 3.88 7.77
C ASN A 246 6.13 5.14 7.15
N SER A 247 7.45 5.15 7.00
CA SER A 247 8.21 6.18 6.28
C SER A 247 7.86 6.25 4.79
N LYS A 248 8.32 7.28 4.10
CA LYS A 248 8.03 7.54 2.67
C LYS A 248 8.38 6.35 1.77
N SER A 249 9.48 5.67 2.05
CA SER A 249 10.00 4.52 1.31
C SER A 249 9.10 3.28 1.41
N MET A 250 8.15 3.22 2.33
CA MET A 250 7.13 2.16 2.34
C MET A 250 6.20 2.20 1.12
N ASN A 251 6.19 3.29 0.34
CA ASN A 251 5.53 3.34 -0.96
C ASN A 251 6.34 2.69 -2.09
N ASP A 252 7.60 2.31 -1.86
CA ASP A 252 8.43 1.67 -2.88
C ASP A 252 7.84 0.32 -3.29
N GLY A 253 7.89 0.05 -4.59
CA GLY A 253 7.43 -1.19 -5.21
C GLY A 253 6.63 -0.93 -6.48
N SER A 254 6.23 -2.02 -7.13
CA SER A 254 5.31 -1.94 -8.27
C SER A 254 3.87 -1.78 -7.75
N ILE A 255 2.95 -1.35 -8.62
CA ILE A 255 1.52 -1.26 -8.28
C ILE A 255 1.03 -2.63 -7.80
N GLY A 256 0.39 -2.65 -6.63
CA GLY A 256 -0.08 -3.87 -5.96
C GLY A 256 1.00 -4.69 -5.23
N GLU A 257 2.27 -4.33 -5.40
CA GLU A 257 3.42 -4.97 -4.75
C GLU A 257 4.28 -3.92 -4.01
N ARG A 258 3.66 -2.94 -3.34
CA ARG A 258 4.43 -2.00 -2.50
C ARG A 258 4.85 -2.67 -1.19
N LYS A 259 5.93 -2.18 -0.58
CA LYS A 259 6.34 -2.58 0.78
C LYS A 259 5.17 -2.51 1.76
N LEU A 260 4.48 -1.37 1.81
CA LEU A 260 3.31 -1.19 2.68
C LEU A 260 2.21 -2.22 2.40
N ASP A 261 2.04 -2.62 1.13
CA ASP A 261 1.00 -3.56 0.75
C ASP A 261 1.27 -4.96 1.34
N SER A 262 2.50 -5.44 1.21
CA SER A 262 2.94 -6.70 1.82
C SER A 262 2.85 -6.68 3.35
N VAL A 263 3.18 -5.55 3.99
CA VAL A 263 3.12 -5.41 5.45
C VAL A 263 1.70 -5.44 5.97
N ILE A 264 0.77 -4.73 5.33
CA ILE A 264 -0.65 -4.75 5.69
C ILE A 264 -1.22 -6.16 5.48
N GLN A 265 -0.88 -6.83 4.38
CA GLN A 265 -1.31 -8.21 4.13
C GLN A 265 -0.78 -9.19 5.20
N ALA A 266 0.46 -9.01 5.63
CA ALA A 266 1.03 -9.77 6.75
C ALA A 266 0.29 -9.47 8.06
N ALA A 267 -0.01 -8.21 8.37
CA ALA A 267 -0.75 -7.81 9.55
C ALA A 267 -2.11 -8.51 9.65
N ILE A 268 -2.86 -8.57 8.55
CA ILE A 268 -4.16 -9.27 8.50
C ILE A 268 -3.99 -10.77 8.71
N THR A 269 -2.97 -11.38 8.11
CA THR A 269 -2.68 -12.81 8.27
C THR A 269 -2.33 -13.13 9.73
N ILE A 270 -1.42 -12.38 10.33
CA ILE A 270 -1.00 -12.56 11.72
C ILE A 270 -2.16 -12.29 12.67
N SER A 271 -2.99 -11.27 12.39
CA SER A 271 -4.16 -10.98 13.21
C SER A 271 -5.10 -12.17 13.32
N SER A 272 -5.34 -12.90 12.22
CA SER A 272 -6.18 -14.11 12.27
C SER A 272 -5.58 -15.23 13.09
N VAL A 273 -4.25 -15.39 13.06
CA VAL A 273 -3.55 -16.39 13.88
C VAL A 273 -3.64 -16.04 15.37
N VAL A 274 -3.43 -14.76 15.71
CA VAL A 274 -3.49 -14.27 17.09
C VAL A 274 -4.92 -14.32 17.64
N ASP A 275 -5.91 -13.96 16.83
CA ASP A 275 -7.34 -14.01 17.20
C ASP A 275 -7.78 -15.46 17.47
N ASN A 276 -7.38 -16.41 16.61
CA ASN A 276 -7.62 -17.84 16.82
C ASN A 276 -6.92 -18.38 18.09
N ALA A 277 -5.82 -17.77 18.52
CA ALA A 277 -5.11 -18.11 19.75
C ALA A 277 -5.74 -17.49 21.02
N GLY A 278 -6.82 -16.70 20.88
CA GLY A 278 -7.42 -15.94 21.98
C GLY A 278 -6.60 -14.72 22.43
N GLY A 279 -5.61 -14.32 21.64
CA GLY A 279 -4.79 -13.13 21.87
C GLY A 279 -5.44 -11.84 21.33
N ARG A 280 -4.84 -10.69 21.64
CA ARG A 280 -5.20 -9.40 21.04
C ARG A 280 -4.11 -8.93 20.10
N PHE A 281 -4.51 -8.50 18.92
CA PHE A 281 -3.61 -7.94 17.92
C PHE A 281 -3.84 -6.43 17.77
N LYS A 282 -2.76 -5.65 17.85
CA LYS A 282 -2.77 -4.20 17.66
C LYS A 282 -1.78 -3.82 16.57
N VAL A 283 -2.18 -2.87 15.72
CA VAL A 283 -1.31 -2.25 14.73
C VAL A 283 -1.07 -0.79 15.11
N ILE A 284 0.20 -0.43 15.26
CA ILE A 284 0.66 0.90 15.64
C ILE A 284 1.41 1.50 14.44
N PHE A 285 1.01 2.70 14.02
CA PHE A 285 1.56 3.40 12.86
C PHE A 285 1.41 4.91 13.04
N SER A 286 2.09 5.70 12.23
CA SER A 286 1.94 7.17 12.25
C SER A 286 0.93 7.63 11.20
N ASN A 287 0.12 8.64 11.51
CA ASN A 287 -0.76 9.29 10.54
C ASN A 287 -0.75 10.81 10.73
N ASN A 288 -0.19 11.49 9.75
CA ASN A 288 0.17 12.91 9.79
C ASN A 288 1.09 13.24 10.99
N ASN A 289 2.15 12.45 11.19
CA ASN A 289 3.10 12.53 12.31
C ASN A 289 2.49 12.27 13.70
N ILE A 290 1.25 11.79 13.77
CA ILE A 290 0.57 11.47 15.02
C ILE A 290 0.47 9.94 15.12
N PRO A 291 1.01 9.32 16.19
CA PRO A 291 0.92 7.88 16.36
C PRO A 291 -0.54 7.46 16.59
N LYS A 292 -0.98 6.42 15.89
CA LYS A 292 -2.31 5.83 15.99
C LYS A 292 -2.18 4.33 16.24
N THR A 293 -3.18 3.80 16.92
CA THR A 293 -3.30 2.38 17.22
C THR A 293 -4.66 1.91 16.74
N ILE A 294 -4.67 0.83 15.96
CA ILE A 294 -5.89 0.10 15.59
C ILE A 294 -5.79 -1.27 16.25
N SER A 295 -6.86 -1.66 16.93
CA SER A 295 -7.02 -2.98 17.54
C SER A 295 -8.39 -3.52 17.15
N GLY A 296 -8.52 -4.84 17.10
CA GLY A 296 -9.80 -5.47 16.82
C GLY A 296 -9.63 -6.87 16.28
N ASN A 297 -10.75 -7.51 15.94
CA ASN A 297 -10.73 -8.76 15.20
C ASN A 297 -10.23 -8.55 13.76
N GLN A 298 -10.01 -9.64 13.02
CA GLN A 298 -9.51 -9.58 11.64
C GLN A 298 -10.33 -8.63 10.73
N TYR A 299 -11.66 -8.61 10.89
CA TYR A 299 -12.56 -7.77 10.10
C TYR A 299 -12.42 -6.28 10.43
N GLU A 300 -12.36 -5.93 11.71
CA GLU A 300 -12.18 -4.55 12.17
C GLU A 300 -10.82 -3.99 11.73
N LEU A 301 -9.77 -4.80 11.81
CA LEU A 301 -8.43 -4.45 11.33
C LEU A 301 -8.44 -4.22 9.82
N CYS A 302 -9.03 -5.14 9.05
CA CYS A 302 -9.16 -5.01 7.60
C CYS A 302 -9.85 -3.69 7.18
N ASN A 303 -10.86 -3.27 7.94
CA ASN A 303 -11.64 -2.07 7.67
C ASN A 303 -10.92 -0.76 7.98
N ASN A 304 -9.84 -0.80 8.76
CA ASN A 304 -9.16 0.40 9.23
C ASN A 304 -7.72 0.49 8.67
N ILE A 305 -7.04 -0.63 8.52
CA ILE A 305 -5.61 -0.68 8.12
C ILE A 305 -5.40 -0.31 6.65
N TYR A 306 -6.37 -0.56 5.75
CA TYR A 306 -6.23 -0.19 4.34
C TYR A 306 -6.07 1.34 4.10
N GLN A 307 -6.33 2.15 5.13
CA GLN A 307 -6.18 3.60 5.10
C GLN A 307 -4.79 4.08 5.50
N ILE A 308 -3.90 3.18 5.98
CA ILE A 308 -2.53 3.52 6.32
C ILE A 308 -1.81 4.01 5.05
N LYS A 309 -1.08 5.11 5.20
CA LYS A 309 -0.27 5.72 4.14
C LYS A 309 1.15 5.90 4.63
N ALA A 310 2.10 5.83 3.71
CA ALA A 310 3.47 6.24 3.98
C ALA A 310 3.53 7.76 4.22
N GLU A 311 4.33 8.19 5.19
CA GLU A 311 4.49 9.59 5.56
C GLU A 311 5.73 10.22 4.90
N SER A 312 5.59 11.44 4.39
CA SER A 312 6.70 12.18 3.78
C SER A 312 7.75 12.64 4.79
N SER A 313 7.30 13.03 5.99
CA SER A 313 8.12 13.28 7.17
C SER A 313 7.76 12.20 8.18
N PHE A 314 8.71 11.50 8.75
CA PHE A 314 8.44 10.44 9.72
C PHE A 314 9.49 10.51 10.83
N ASN A 315 9.05 10.49 12.10
CA ASN A 315 9.93 10.39 13.24
C ASN A 315 9.74 9.01 13.91
N PRO A 316 10.70 8.08 13.82
CA PRO A 316 10.56 6.76 14.43
C PRO A 316 10.46 6.82 15.95
N GLN A 317 11.11 7.79 16.61
CA GLN A 317 11.12 7.89 18.06
C GLN A 317 9.74 8.19 18.65
N THR A 318 8.92 9.00 17.98
CA THR A 318 7.56 9.32 18.47
C THR A 318 6.70 8.07 18.47
N LEU A 319 6.80 7.25 17.41
CA LEU A 319 6.06 6.01 17.31
C LEU A 319 6.55 4.95 18.31
N ILE A 320 7.86 4.84 18.50
CA ILE A 320 8.46 3.92 19.49
C ILE A 320 8.04 4.33 20.91
N ASN A 321 8.07 5.62 21.24
CA ASN A 321 7.61 6.13 22.54
C ASN A 321 6.11 5.86 22.77
N HIS A 322 5.29 5.98 21.73
CA HIS A 322 3.88 5.61 21.81
C HIS A 322 3.69 4.10 22.01
N ALA A 323 4.48 3.27 21.33
CA ALA A 323 4.46 1.81 21.49
C ALA A 323 4.80 1.39 22.94
N ILE A 324 5.73 2.10 23.60
CA ILE A 324 6.07 1.88 25.03
C ILE A 324 4.84 2.02 25.94
N THR A 325 3.86 2.86 25.59
CA THR A 325 2.65 3.02 26.42
C THR A 325 1.78 1.77 26.48
N TYR A 326 1.95 0.85 25.54
CA TYR A 326 1.26 -0.45 25.48
C TYR A 326 2.13 -1.62 25.94
N ALA A 327 3.29 -1.34 26.54
CA ALA A 327 4.25 -2.36 26.94
C ALA A 327 3.90 -2.97 28.30
N ASP A 328 3.08 -4.02 28.26
CA ASP A 328 2.85 -4.92 29.40
C ASP A 328 3.88 -6.06 29.39
N PRO A 329 4.30 -6.65 30.53
CA PRO A 329 5.39 -7.64 30.58
C PRO A 329 5.23 -8.88 29.67
N SER A 330 3.98 -9.26 29.33
CA SER A 330 3.65 -10.38 28.45
C SER A 330 3.43 -9.99 26.97
N SER A 331 3.57 -8.71 26.62
CA SER A 331 3.30 -8.23 25.26
C SER A 331 4.49 -8.40 24.32
N ILE A 332 4.20 -8.86 23.11
CA ILE A 332 5.16 -9.10 22.03
C ILE A 332 5.13 -7.91 21.09
N PHE A 333 6.29 -7.31 20.83
CA PHE A 333 6.43 -6.23 19.85
C PHE A 333 7.10 -6.73 18.58
N LEU A 334 6.40 -6.55 17.46
CA LEU A 334 6.88 -6.86 16.12
C LEU A 334 7.09 -5.54 15.39
N PHE A 335 8.32 -5.09 15.24
CA PHE A 335 8.62 -3.88 14.48
C PHE A 335 8.89 -4.25 13.03
N VAL A 336 8.13 -3.66 12.11
CA VAL A 336 8.45 -3.69 10.69
C VAL A 336 9.15 -2.40 10.33
N VAL A 337 10.39 -2.56 9.86
CA VAL A 337 11.38 -1.51 9.75
C VAL A 337 11.79 -1.37 8.29
N ASP A 338 11.73 -0.15 7.77
CA ASP A 338 12.25 0.20 6.45
C ASP A 338 13.39 1.20 6.61
N SER A 339 14.58 0.81 6.15
CA SER A 339 15.85 1.54 6.30
C SER A 339 16.58 1.54 4.96
N PRO A 340 16.02 2.20 3.93
CA PRO A 340 16.65 2.22 2.61
C PRO A 340 17.99 2.95 2.68
N PHE A 341 18.97 2.56 1.87
CA PHE A 341 20.23 3.27 1.78
C PHE A 341 20.00 4.73 1.31
N PRO A 342 20.64 5.75 1.93
CA PRO A 342 21.65 5.68 3.00
C PRO A 342 21.09 5.93 4.42
N GLU A 343 19.78 5.78 4.64
CA GLU A 343 19.14 6.07 5.92
C GLU A 343 19.41 4.96 6.94
N ASP A 344 20.05 5.33 8.05
CA ASP A 344 20.32 4.45 9.18
C ASP A 344 19.24 4.60 10.26
N ILE A 345 18.90 3.49 10.93
CA ILE A 345 18.00 3.51 12.09
C ILE A 345 18.82 3.33 13.36
N GLU A 346 18.66 4.26 14.29
CA GLU A 346 19.31 4.19 15.59
C GLU A 346 18.69 3.09 16.46
N MET A 347 19.37 1.95 16.52
CA MET A 347 18.95 0.79 17.32
C MET A 347 18.79 1.10 18.82
N ASP A 348 19.43 2.15 19.34
CA ASP A 348 19.33 2.53 20.76
C ASP A 348 17.91 2.98 21.15
N ASN A 349 17.12 3.46 20.19
CA ASN A 349 15.74 3.86 20.41
C ASN A 349 14.87 2.69 20.91
N PHE A 350 15.19 1.44 20.54
CA PHE A 350 14.43 0.25 20.94
C PHE A 350 14.83 -0.32 22.31
N LYS A 351 15.97 0.10 22.89
CA LYS A 351 16.49 -0.47 24.16
C LYS A 351 15.49 -0.37 25.31
N ARG A 352 14.69 0.70 25.35
CA ARG A 352 13.70 0.93 26.41
C ARG A 352 12.60 -0.13 26.44
N LEU A 353 12.20 -0.66 25.27
CA LEU A 353 11.22 -1.74 25.14
C LEU A 353 11.82 -3.09 25.49
N PHE A 354 13.07 -3.33 25.07
CA PHE A 354 13.73 -4.63 25.21
C PHE A 354 13.89 -5.08 26.67
N ASN A 355 14.10 -4.15 27.60
CA ASN A 355 14.29 -4.49 29.01
C ASN A 355 13.04 -5.07 29.69
N LYS A 356 11.87 -4.96 29.04
CA LYS A 356 10.59 -5.39 29.61
C LYS A 356 9.84 -6.41 28.75
N ASN A 357 10.15 -6.49 27.44
CA ASN A 357 9.29 -7.12 26.45
C ASN A 357 10.06 -7.89 25.39
N LEU A 358 9.40 -8.86 24.76
CA LEU A 358 9.92 -9.54 23.56
C LEU A 358 9.80 -8.61 22.35
N VAL A 359 10.95 -8.17 21.83
CA VAL A 359 11.03 -7.26 20.67
C VAL A 359 11.71 -7.98 19.50
N ASN A 360 10.98 -8.11 18.39
CA ASN A 360 11.48 -8.61 17.11
C ASN A 360 11.49 -7.48 16.08
N LEU A 361 12.61 -7.30 15.37
CA LEU A 361 12.79 -6.31 14.32
C LEU A 361 12.83 -7.00 12.95
N PHE A 362 11.94 -6.63 12.03
CA PHE A 362 11.86 -7.15 10.68
C PHE A 362 12.22 -6.06 9.69
N PHE A 363 13.42 -6.16 9.10
CA PHE A 363 13.88 -5.21 8.08
C PHE A 363 13.38 -5.62 6.70
N LEU A 364 12.85 -4.67 5.92
CA LEU A 364 12.40 -4.94 4.57
C LEU A 364 13.57 -4.87 3.57
N ASP A 365 13.70 -5.90 2.73
CA ASP A 365 14.60 -5.90 1.59
C ASP A 365 13.95 -5.15 0.42
N THR A 366 14.32 -3.87 0.27
CA THR A 366 13.87 -2.98 -0.82
C THR A 366 14.08 -3.60 -2.20
N THR A 367 15.17 -4.36 -2.39
CA THR A 367 15.51 -4.93 -3.70
C THR A 367 14.47 -5.96 -4.17
N SER A 368 13.74 -6.59 -3.23
CA SER A 368 12.69 -7.56 -3.56
C SER A 368 11.42 -6.94 -4.13
N TYR A 369 11.20 -5.63 -3.94
CA TYR A 369 9.99 -4.91 -4.37
C TYR A 369 10.15 -4.20 -5.72
N ILE A 370 11.38 -4.04 -6.21
CA ILE A 370 11.68 -3.30 -7.44
C ILE A 370 11.75 -4.26 -8.65
N SER A 371 10.85 -4.10 -9.61
CA SER A 371 10.84 -4.88 -10.85
C SER A 371 11.84 -4.33 -11.88
N THR A 372 12.67 -5.20 -12.46
CA THR A 372 13.75 -4.84 -13.40
C THR A 372 13.44 -5.14 -14.87
N LYS A 373 12.19 -5.48 -15.21
CA LYS A 373 11.84 -6.17 -16.46
C LYS A 373 12.14 -5.43 -17.79
N ASN A 374 12.31 -4.11 -17.84
CA ASN A 374 12.09 -3.38 -19.11
C ASN A 374 13.24 -2.51 -19.67
N ASN A 375 14.47 -2.49 -19.14
CA ASN A 375 15.54 -1.69 -19.77
C ASN A 375 16.98 -2.15 -19.50
N SER A 376 17.69 -2.58 -20.54
CA SER A 376 19.07 -3.08 -20.47
C SER A 376 20.08 -2.03 -19.98
N LYS A 377 19.89 -0.75 -20.32
CA LYS A 377 20.77 0.35 -19.90
C LYS A 377 20.56 0.77 -18.44
N LEU A 378 19.37 0.52 -17.89
CA LEU A 378 19.07 0.78 -16.47
C LEU A 378 19.57 -0.35 -15.56
N GLN A 379 19.70 -1.58 -16.08
CA GLN A 379 20.12 -2.75 -15.29
C GLN A 379 21.48 -2.57 -14.63
N GLN A 380 22.47 -1.96 -15.30
CA GLN A 380 23.81 -1.76 -14.74
C GLN A 380 23.85 -0.75 -13.59
N ASN A 381 23.03 0.31 -13.66
CA ASN A 381 22.93 1.28 -12.56
C ASN A 381 22.12 0.72 -11.39
N ILE A 382 21.07 -0.05 -11.69
CA ILE A 382 20.25 -0.72 -10.67
C ILE A 382 21.07 -1.76 -9.90
N SER A 383 21.96 -2.51 -10.56
CA SER A 383 22.77 -3.52 -9.88
C SER A 383 23.70 -2.92 -8.82
N VAL A 384 24.32 -1.77 -9.11
CA VAL A 384 25.17 -1.06 -8.13
C VAL A 384 24.33 -0.54 -6.96
N LEU A 385 23.16 0.03 -7.23
CA LEU A 385 22.23 0.48 -6.18
C LEU A 385 21.78 -0.69 -5.28
N PHE A 386 21.44 -1.84 -5.87
CA PHE A 386 21.06 -3.03 -5.11
C PHE A 386 22.21 -3.60 -4.29
N GLU A 387 23.45 -3.53 -4.79
CA GLU A 387 24.62 -3.94 -4.02
C GLU A 387 24.82 -3.03 -2.80
N ASN A 388 24.70 -1.71 -2.97
CA ASN A 388 24.80 -0.75 -1.88
C ASN A 388 23.68 -0.95 -0.86
N GLU A 389 22.44 -1.14 -1.31
CA GLU A 389 21.27 -1.43 -0.47
C GLU A 389 21.49 -2.70 0.36
N ARG A 390 21.97 -3.79 -0.27
CA ARG A 390 22.23 -5.06 0.44
C ARG A 390 23.35 -4.91 1.46
N LYS A 391 24.45 -4.23 1.11
CA LYS A 391 25.55 -3.95 2.06
C LYS A 391 25.06 -3.13 3.25
N HIS A 392 24.23 -2.12 2.99
CA HIS A 392 23.61 -1.27 4.01
C HIS A 392 22.71 -2.07 4.95
N LEU A 393 21.78 -2.84 4.40
CA LEU A 393 20.87 -3.68 5.19
C LEU A 393 21.66 -4.73 6.00
N GLN A 394 22.67 -5.38 5.41
CA GLN A 394 23.54 -6.32 6.15
C GLN A 394 24.23 -5.65 7.34
N LYS A 395 24.79 -4.45 7.14
CA LYS A 395 25.40 -3.67 8.22
C LYS A 395 24.38 -3.36 9.33
N GLN A 396 23.16 -2.97 8.99
CA GLN A 396 22.08 -2.73 9.96
C GLN A 396 21.69 -3.99 10.75
N LEU A 397 21.58 -5.14 10.08
CA LEU A 397 21.32 -6.43 10.72
C LEU A 397 22.44 -6.80 11.71
N ASP A 398 23.70 -6.61 11.33
CA ASP A 398 24.85 -6.92 12.18
C ASP A 398 24.92 -6.00 13.41
N ILE A 399 24.65 -4.71 13.25
CA ILE A 399 24.54 -3.76 14.37
C ILE A 399 23.42 -4.19 15.33
N GLY A 400 22.26 -4.58 14.79
CA GLY A 400 21.13 -5.07 15.58
C GLY A 400 21.49 -6.32 16.39
N ARG A 401 22.15 -7.30 15.75
CA ARG A 401 22.62 -8.55 16.39
C ARG A 401 23.68 -8.28 17.47
N GLN A 402 24.64 -7.39 17.22
CA GLN A 402 25.64 -6.99 18.21
C GLN A 402 25.01 -6.39 19.47
N LYS A 403 23.92 -5.63 19.29
CA LYS A 403 23.11 -5.07 20.40
C LYS A 403 22.09 -6.06 20.99
N ARG A 404 22.18 -7.35 20.63
CA ARG A 404 21.32 -8.46 21.09
C ARG A 404 19.84 -8.34 20.71
N PHE A 405 19.51 -7.57 19.68
CA PHE A 405 18.16 -7.56 19.12
C PHE A 405 17.92 -8.80 18.26
N ARG A 406 16.67 -9.27 18.26
CA ARG A 406 16.20 -10.29 17.31
C ARG A 406 15.88 -9.59 16.01
N VAL A 407 16.67 -9.84 14.98
CA VAL A 407 16.57 -9.12 13.71
C VAL A 407 16.51 -10.10 12.54
N ASP A 408 15.51 -9.92 11.68
CA ASP A 408 15.28 -10.74 10.49
C ASP A 408 15.08 -9.86 9.24
N LEU A 409 15.71 -10.25 8.13
CA LEU A 409 15.51 -9.61 6.82
C LEU A 409 14.31 -10.24 6.09
N CYS A 410 13.35 -9.44 5.67
CA CYS A 410 12.11 -9.87 5.03
C CYS A 410 12.01 -9.37 3.59
N THR A 411 11.66 -10.26 2.68
CA THR A 411 11.31 -9.96 1.29
C THR A 411 9.80 -9.87 1.14
N LYS A 412 9.33 -9.41 -0.02
CA LYS A 412 7.89 -9.29 -0.33
C LYS A 412 7.08 -10.58 -0.09
N ASP A 413 7.68 -11.75 -0.33
CA ASP A 413 6.99 -13.04 -0.31
C ASP A 413 7.07 -13.78 1.04
N ASN A 414 8.05 -13.43 1.89
CA ASN A 414 8.35 -14.20 3.09
C ASN A 414 8.03 -13.47 4.41
N ILE A 415 7.61 -12.20 4.36
CA ILE A 415 7.39 -11.39 5.56
C ILE A 415 6.40 -12.04 6.55
N SER A 416 5.26 -12.53 6.06
CA SER A 416 4.26 -13.22 6.89
C SER A 416 4.83 -14.49 7.52
N LYS A 417 5.54 -15.30 6.72
CA LYS A 417 6.20 -16.53 7.17
C LYS A 417 7.24 -16.26 8.25
N LYS A 418 8.12 -15.28 8.05
CA LYS A 418 9.16 -14.91 9.02
C LYS A 418 8.59 -14.40 10.33
N ILE A 419 7.51 -13.63 10.28
CA ILE A 419 6.83 -13.18 11.49
C ILE A 419 6.22 -14.38 12.22
N LEU A 420 5.60 -15.33 11.51
CA LEU A 420 5.05 -16.54 12.10
C LEU A 420 6.14 -17.43 12.73
N GLU A 421 7.25 -17.66 12.05
CA GLU A 421 8.42 -18.38 12.60
C GLU A 421 9.01 -17.70 13.85
N SER A 422 8.88 -16.38 13.98
CA SER A 422 9.33 -15.69 15.16
C SER A 422 8.54 -16.06 16.42
N PHE A 423 7.27 -16.47 16.27
CA PHE A 423 6.45 -16.96 17.38
C PHE A 423 6.87 -18.38 17.82
N SER A 424 7.20 -19.27 16.89
CA SER A 424 7.67 -20.62 17.25
C SER A 424 9.05 -20.60 17.93
N ARG A 425 9.95 -19.71 17.51
CA ARG A 425 11.23 -19.48 18.20
C ARG A 425 11.07 -18.97 19.63
N ILE A 426 9.96 -18.32 19.96
CA ILE A 426 9.67 -17.88 21.33
C ILE A 426 9.35 -19.10 22.22
N GLN A 427 8.75 -20.17 21.70
CA GLN A 427 8.42 -21.37 22.46
C GLN A 427 9.65 -22.22 22.84
N ILE A 428 10.56 -22.46 21.89
CA ILE A 428 11.69 -23.40 22.05
C ILE A 428 12.71 -22.97 23.13
N LEU A 429 12.73 -21.69 23.51
CA LEU A 429 13.66 -21.17 24.52
C LEU A 429 13.11 -21.23 25.95
N ASN A 430 11.85 -21.65 26.14
CA ASN A 430 11.21 -21.76 27.44
C ASN A 430 10.97 -23.21 27.90
N GLU A 431 11.33 -24.20 27.07
CA GLU A 431 11.58 -25.60 27.46
C GLU A 431 13.07 -25.75 27.82
#